data_AF-A0A7C0VP18-F1
#
_entry.id   AF-A0A7C0VP18-F1
#
_cell.length_a   1.000
_cell.length_b   1.000
_cell.length_c   1.000
_cell.angle_alpha   90.00
_cell.angle_beta   90.00
_cell.angle_gamma   90.00
#
_symmetry.space_group_name_H-M   'P 1'
#
loop_
_entity.id
_entity.type
_entity.pdbx_description
1 polymer ?
#
loop_
_entity_poly.entity_id
_entity_poly.type
_entity_poly.pdbx_seq_one_letter_code
_entity_poly.pdbx_strand_id
1 'polypeptide(L)'
;PVQQIDLTIRTAIAGTEVTSFRTDEGKEYPVVLRMPEGDSVRLSHLDRIHITSVTGRQVPLRQLAAWELRRAPGVISHTGLERCATLTADIEKGYFLDQVIDSLEKKLEGFRWPAGYTYKYTGELESREESFAGVARASLLAVLAILAILVLQFRSFTRPFIIFTALPLAFIGACLGLYLTGNSFSFTAAIGFISLIGIVVNNSILLVDYTTLLTGEGKGLKEAIMEAGETRFRPIVLTTLTTVGGLLPLTLRGGTLWAPMGWTIIGGLLVSTFLTLIVVPALYLLFTRFGRQVESITTG
;
A
#
# COMPACT_ATOMS: atom_id res chain seq x y z
N PRO A 1 -20.41 -43.23 -31.22
CA PRO A 1 -21.10 -42.29 -32.12
C PRO A 1 -20.86 -40.81 -31.80
N VAL A 2 -21.19 -40.34 -30.57
CA VAL A 2 -21.07 -38.91 -30.19
C VAL A 2 -19.65 -38.38 -30.27
N GLN A 3 -18.66 -39.18 -29.88
CA GLN A 3 -17.24 -38.80 -29.97
C GLN A 3 -16.75 -38.57 -31.40
N GLN A 4 -17.25 -39.33 -32.39
CA GLN A 4 -16.89 -39.13 -33.80
C GLN A 4 -17.51 -37.83 -34.32
N ILE A 5 -18.76 -37.54 -33.94
CA ILE A 5 -19.45 -36.30 -34.27
C ILE A 5 -18.67 -35.10 -33.71
N ASP A 6 -18.31 -35.16 -32.44
CA ASP A 6 -17.54 -34.11 -31.76
C ASP A 6 -16.17 -33.88 -32.41
N LEU A 7 -15.41 -34.95 -32.66
CA LEU A 7 -14.10 -34.85 -33.31
C LEU A 7 -14.19 -34.28 -34.72
N THR A 8 -15.19 -34.69 -35.53
CA THR A 8 -15.39 -34.17 -36.88
C THR A 8 -15.75 -32.68 -36.84
N ILE A 9 -16.62 -32.25 -35.93
CA ILE A 9 -17.00 -30.84 -35.76
C ILE A 9 -15.80 -30.01 -35.30
N ARG A 10 -15.06 -30.47 -34.28
CA ARG A 10 -13.86 -29.79 -33.76
C ARG A 10 -12.80 -29.65 -34.85
N THR A 11 -12.54 -30.73 -35.57
CA THR A 11 -11.55 -30.74 -36.66
C THR A 11 -11.97 -29.80 -37.80
N ALA A 12 -13.26 -29.76 -38.16
CA ALA A 12 -13.75 -28.88 -39.20
C ALA A 12 -13.64 -27.39 -38.83
N ILE A 13 -13.97 -27.02 -37.58
CA ILE A 13 -14.12 -25.63 -37.13
C ILE A 13 -12.87 -25.08 -36.45
N ALA A 14 -12.44 -25.73 -35.36
CA ALA A 14 -11.33 -25.26 -34.53
C ALA A 14 -9.97 -25.75 -35.06
N GLY A 15 -9.99 -26.80 -35.88
CA GLY A 15 -8.81 -27.52 -36.31
C GLY A 15 -8.33 -28.53 -35.27
N THR A 16 -7.78 -29.63 -35.76
CA THR A 16 -7.13 -30.63 -34.91
C THR A 16 -5.69 -30.81 -35.38
N GLU A 17 -4.75 -30.72 -34.44
CA GLU A 17 -3.35 -31.04 -34.70
C GLU A 17 -3.22 -32.53 -35.04
N VAL A 18 -2.66 -32.82 -36.22
CA VAL A 18 -2.50 -34.19 -36.72
C VAL A 18 -1.04 -34.67 -36.64
N THR A 19 -0.09 -33.75 -36.73
CA THR A 19 1.34 -34.01 -36.56
C THR A 19 2.06 -32.69 -36.29
N SER A 20 3.30 -32.73 -35.83
CA SER A 20 4.20 -31.58 -35.85
C SER A 20 5.22 -31.70 -36.98
N PHE A 21 5.70 -30.58 -37.49
CA PHE A 21 6.76 -30.46 -38.47
C PHE A 21 7.95 -29.75 -37.83
N ARG A 22 9.10 -30.43 -37.79
CA ARG A 22 10.33 -29.86 -37.23
C ARG A 22 11.25 -29.38 -38.35
N THR A 23 11.68 -28.12 -38.28
CA THR A 23 12.64 -27.56 -39.24
C THR A 23 14.07 -27.95 -38.87
N ASP A 24 14.98 -27.84 -39.85
CA ASP A 24 16.42 -28.09 -39.66
C ASP A 24 17.05 -27.15 -38.62
N GLU A 25 16.46 -25.97 -38.38
CA GLU A 25 16.82 -25.03 -37.31
C GLU A 25 16.36 -25.47 -35.90
N GLY A 26 15.68 -26.62 -35.79
CA GLY A 26 15.19 -27.16 -34.52
C GLY A 26 13.87 -26.57 -34.02
N LYS A 27 13.17 -25.75 -34.81
CA LYS A 27 11.83 -25.22 -34.46
C LYS A 27 10.75 -26.22 -34.84
N GLU A 28 9.73 -26.35 -34.01
CA GLU A 28 8.61 -27.27 -34.19
C GLU A 28 7.31 -26.50 -34.47
N TYR A 29 6.61 -26.87 -35.54
CA TYR A 29 5.37 -26.23 -35.98
C TYR A 29 4.24 -27.26 -36.02
N PRO A 30 3.08 -27.01 -35.37
CA PRO A 30 1.94 -27.92 -35.44
C PRO A 30 1.29 -27.89 -36.83
N VAL A 31 1.05 -29.06 -37.39
CA VAL A 31 0.25 -29.25 -38.62
C VAL A 31 -1.18 -29.50 -38.21
N VAL A 32 -2.05 -28.54 -38.49
CA VAL A 32 -3.47 -28.55 -38.10
C VAL A 32 -4.34 -28.85 -39.30
N LEU A 33 -5.15 -29.91 -39.21
CA LEU A 33 -6.19 -30.22 -40.18
C LEU A 33 -7.45 -29.41 -39.86
N ARG A 34 -7.92 -28.61 -40.82
CA ARG A 34 -9.16 -27.83 -40.74
C ARG A 34 -9.85 -27.71 -42.10
N MET A 35 -11.14 -27.34 -42.11
CA MET A 35 -11.80 -27.00 -43.38
C MET A 35 -11.17 -25.74 -44.00
N PRO A 36 -11.14 -25.62 -45.35
CA PRO A 36 -10.48 -24.53 -46.08
C PRO A 36 -11.28 -23.21 -46.05
N GLU A 37 -11.97 -22.95 -44.96
CA GLU A 37 -12.70 -21.72 -44.73
C GLU A 37 -11.77 -20.82 -43.93
N GLY A 38 -11.53 -19.60 -44.39
CA GLY A 38 -10.60 -18.66 -43.74
C GLY A 38 -11.00 -18.34 -42.29
N ASP A 39 -10.41 -17.29 -41.71
CA ASP A 39 -10.51 -17.02 -40.27
C ASP A 39 -11.93 -16.70 -39.72
N SER A 40 -12.98 -16.74 -40.55
CA SER A 40 -14.37 -16.50 -40.16
C SER A 40 -15.27 -17.72 -40.40
N VAL A 41 -15.77 -18.32 -39.32
CA VAL A 41 -16.73 -19.42 -39.34
C VAL A 41 -18.15 -18.86 -39.45
N ARG A 42 -18.90 -19.24 -40.48
CA ARG A 42 -20.32 -18.88 -40.66
C ARG A 42 -21.20 -20.08 -40.35
N LEU A 43 -22.43 -19.84 -39.86
CA LEU A 43 -23.39 -20.91 -39.59
C LEU A 43 -23.67 -21.79 -40.83
N SER A 44 -23.66 -21.20 -42.03
CA SER A 44 -23.87 -21.90 -43.30
C SER A 44 -22.78 -22.93 -43.63
N HIS A 45 -21.64 -22.88 -42.95
CA HIS A 45 -20.54 -23.82 -43.15
C HIS A 45 -20.79 -25.16 -42.45
N LEU A 46 -21.57 -25.16 -41.37
CA LEU A 46 -21.96 -26.36 -40.64
C LEU A 46 -22.80 -27.31 -41.51
N ASP A 47 -23.53 -26.78 -42.49
CA ASP A 47 -24.31 -27.55 -43.46
C ASP A 47 -23.43 -28.44 -44.37
N ARG A 48 -22.14 -28.12 -44.51
CA ARG A 48 -21.18 -28.84 -45.36
C ARG A 48 -20.47 -29.97 -44.61
N ILE A 49 -20.62 -30.05 -43.29
CA ILE A 49 -19.98 -31.07 -42.47
C ILE A 49 -20.71 -32.40 -42.67
N HIS A 50 -19.98 -33.41 -43.12
CA HIS A 50 -20.44 -34.78 -43.28
C HIS A 50 -19.73 -35.67 -42.28
N ILE A 51 -20.49 -36.53 -41.60
CA ILE A 51 -19.97 -37.50 -40.64
C ILE A 51 -20.03 -38.88 -41.27
N THR A 52 -18.91 -39.59 -41.24
CA THR A 52 -18.83 -40.98 -41.73
C THR A 52 -19.42 -41.92 -40.70
N SER A 53 -20.49 -42.62 -41.07
CA SER A 53 -21.10 -43.70 -40.28
C SER A 53 -20.14 -44.90 -40.17
N VAL A 54 -20.36 -45.77 -39.17
CA VAL A 54 -19.65 -47.04 -38.99
C VAL A 54 -19.73 -47.93 -40.23
N THR A 55 -20.81 -47.79 -41.01
CA THR A 55 -21.01 -48.51 -42.29
C THR A 55 -20.36 -47.81 -43.49
N GLY A 56 -19.55 -46.77 -43.27
CA GLY A 56 -18.87 -46.01 -44.33
C GLY A 56 -19.74 -44.96 -45.06
N ARG A 57 -21.03 -44.85 -44.70
CA ARG A 57 -21.95 -43.89 -45.32
C ARG A 57 -21.72 -42.48 -44.77
N GLN A 58 -21.65 -41.48 -45.64
CA GLN A 58 -21.60 -40.08 -45.21
C GLN A 58 -23.02 -39.55 -44.90
N VAL A 59 -23.18 -38.99 -43.71
CA VAL A 59 -24.44 -38.40 -43.25
C VAL A 59 -24.21 -36.91 -42.96
N PRO A 60 -25.01 -35.99 -43.52
CA PRO A 60 -24.85 -34.56 -43.26
C PRO A 60 -25.20 -34.24 -41.79
N LEU A 61 -24.43 -33.33 -41.18
CA LEU A 61 -24.57 -32.96 -39.77
C LEU A 61 -26.00 -32.47 -39.42
N ARG A 62 -26.67 -31.79 -40.36
CA ARG A 62 -28.05 -31.29 -40.21
C ARG A 62 -29.11 -32.37 -39.96
N GLN A 63 -28.85 -33.62 -40.37
CA GLN A 63 -29.74 -34.75 -40.08
C GLN A 63 -29.54 -35.32 -38.67
N LEU A 64 -28.42 -34.99 -38.02
CA LEU A 64 -28.01 -35.56 -36.74
C LEU A 64 -28.14 -34.56 -35.58
N ALA A 65 -28.06 -33.26 -35.85
CA ALA A 65 -28.11 -32.22 -34.83
C ALA A 65 -28.86 -30.96 -35.31
N ALA A 66 -29.59 -30.34 -34.40
CA ALA A 66 -30.15 -29.00 -34.57
C ALA A 66 -29.27 -27.97 -33.83
N TRP A 67 -29.03 -26.82 -34.46
CA TRP A 67 -28.25 -25.74 -33.85
C TRP A 67 -29.09 -24.48 -33.67
N GLU A 68 -28.85 -23.78 -32.56
CA GLU A 68 -29.49 -22.51 -32.23
C GLU A 68 -28.40 -21.53 -31.77
N LEU A 69 -28.46 -20.29 -32.24
CA LEU A 69 -27.56 -19.25 -31.77
C LEU A 69 -28.06 -18.73 -30.41
N ARG A 70 -27.39 -19.15 -29.33
CA ARG A 70 -27.68 -18.65 -27.98
C ARG A 70 -26.57 -17.71 -27.50
N ARG A 71 -26.97 -16.66 -26.81
CA ARG A 71 -26.01 -15.82 -26.07
C ARG A 71 -25.58 -16.58 -24.82
N ALA A 72 -24.28 -16.84 -24.71
CA ALA A 72 -23.67 -17.41 -23.52
C ALA A 72 -22.58 -16.44 -23.00
N PRO A 73 -22.29 -16.44 -21.69
CA PRO A 73 -21.15 -15.71 -21.17
C PRO A 73 -19.87 -16.25 -21.80
N GLY A 74 -19.06 -15.38 -22.41
CA GLY A 74 -17.77 -15.78 -22.98
C GLY A 74 -16.74 -16.15 -21.91
N VAL A 75 -16.90 -15.61 -20.70
CA VAL A 75 -16.04 -15.87 -19.54
C VAL A 75 -16.93 -15.93 -18.29
N ILE A 76 -16.65 -16.88 -17.39
CA ILE A 76 -17.26 -16.95 -16.06
C ILE A 76 -16.14 -16.74 -15.05
N SER A 77 -16.06 -15.52 -14.51
CA SER A 77 -15.07 -15.16 -13.49
C SER A 77 -15.48 -15.67 -12.12
N HIS A 78 -14.48 -16.10 -11.35
CA HIS A 78 -14.66 -16.51 -9.97
C HIS A 78 -13.61 -15.83 -9.08
N THR A 79 -14.00 -15.44 -7.88
CA THR A 79 -13.10 -14.93 -6.84
C THR A 79 -13.46 -15.64 -5.54
N GLY A 80 -12.49 -16.31 -4.90
CA GLY A 80 -12.77 -17.08 -3.68
C GLY A 80 -13.79 -18.21 -3.86
N LEU A 81 -13.82 -18.85 -5.05
CA LEU A 81 -14.79 -19.89 -5.44
C LEU A 81 -16.24 -19.39 -5.67
N GLU A 82 -16.50 -18.09 -5.56
CA GLU A 82 -17.80 -17.49 -5.86
C GLU A 82 -17.79 -16.85 -7.25
N ARG A 83 -18.87 -17.05 -8.02
CA ARG A 83 -19.02 -16.45 -9.34
C ARG A 83 -19.19 -14.94 -9.19
N CYS A 84 -18.34 -14.16 -9.84
CA CYS A 84 -18.30 -12.71 -9.71
C CYS A 84 -18.40 -12.00 -11.06
N ALA A 85 -18.80 -10.73 -11.01
CA ALA A 85 -18.69 -9.79 -12.11
C ALA A 85 -17.81 -8.63 -11.64
N THR A 86 -16.73 -8.36 -12.36
CA THR A 86 -15.78 -7.30 -12.01
C THR A 86 -16.19 -6.00 -12.68
N LEU A 87 -16.39 -4.95 -11.89
CA LEU A 87 -16.54 -3.58 -12.37
C LEU A 87 -15.22 -2.84 -12.16
N THR A 88 -14.62 -2.33 -13.23
CA THR A 88 -13.38 -1.56 -13.17
C THR A 88 -13.66 -0.08 -13.41
N ALA A 89 -13.07 0.79 -12.59
CA ALA A 89 -13.13 2.22 -12.76
C ALA A 89 -11.81 2.84 -12.31
N ASP A 90 -11.37 3.88 -13.00
CA ASP A 90 -10.22 4.70 -12.64
C ASP A 90 -10.68 6.05 -12.11
N ILE A 91 -9.85 6.66 -11.26
CA ILE A 91 -10.13 7.98 -10.68
C ILE A 91 -9.55 9.06 -11.57
N GLU A 92 -10.37 10.06 -11.88
CA GLU A 92 -9.95 11.23 -12.63
C GLU A 92 -8.97 12.10 -11.82
N LYS A 93 -8.03 12.75 -12.51
CA LYS A 93 -7.03 13.62 -11.88
C LYS A 93 -7.70 14.73 -11.07
N GLY A 94 -7.27 14.90 -9.83
CA GLY A 94 -7.80 15.93 -8.91
C GLY A 94 -8.84 15.41 -7.90
N TYR A 95 -9.29 14.15 -8.04
CA TYR A 95 -10.10 13.49 -7.04
C TYR A 95 -9.27 12.53 -6.18
N PHE A 96 -9.57 12.51 -4.88
CA PHE A 96 -8.96 11.56 -3.95
C PHE A 96 -9.80 10.29 -3.87
N LEU A 97 -9.13 9.13 -3.83
CA LEU A 97 -9.77 7.81 -3.70
C LEU A 97 -10.81 7.78 -2.56
N ASP A 98 -10.43 8.26 -1.38
CA ASP A 98 -11.28 8.23 -0.19
C ASP A 98 -12.58 9.02 -0.39
N GLN A 99 -12.51 10.19 -1.03
CA GLN A 99 -13.70 11.01 -1.30
C GLN A 99 -14.66 10.34 -2.28
N VAL A 100 -14.12 9.64 -3.27
CA VAL A 100 -14.92 8.92 -4.28
C VAL A 100 -15.56 7.68 -3.65
N ILE A 101 -14.82 6.91 -2.86
CA ILE A 101 -15.33 5.73 -2.16
C ILE A 101 -16.41 6.13 -1.15
N ASP A 102 -16.20 7.15 -0.32
CA ASP A 102 -17.21 7.64 0.63
C ASP A 102 -18.52 8.05 -0.07
N SER A 103 -18.39 8.67 -1.24
CA SER A 103 -19.55 9.10 -2.04
C SER A 103 -20.26 7.91 -2.70
N LEU A 104 -19.51 6.88 -3.08
CA LEU A 104 -20.03 5.66 -3.68
C LEU A 104 -20.72 4.78 -2.64
N GLU A 105 -20.11 4.62 -1.47
CA GLU A 105 -20.65 3.83 -0.36
C GLU A 105 -22.01 4.36 0.08
N LYS A 106 -22.14 5.68 0.28
CA LYS A 106 -23.43 6.32 0.58
C LYS A 106 -24.52 6.06 -0.46
N LYS A 107 -24.14 5.89 -1.74
CA LYS A 107 -25.10 5.55 -2.82
C LYS A 107 -25.44 4.07 -2.83
N LEU A 108 -24.48 3.21 -2.49
CA LEU A 108 -24.64 1.75 -2.46
C LEU A 108 -25.39 1.26 -1.21
N GLU A 109 -25.27 1.96 -0.08
CA GLU A 109 -26.07 1.69 1.13
C GLU A 109 -27.58 1.78 0.86
N GLY A 110 -27.99 2.66 -0.07
CA GLY A 110 -29.38 2.78 -0.52
C GLY A 110 -29.83 1.71 -1.52
N PHE A 111 -28.91 0.89 -2.03
CA PHE A 111 -29.20 -0.09 -3.07
C PHE A 111 -29.52 -1.47 -2.47
N ARG A 112 -30.72 -1.99 -2.74
CA ARG A 112 -31.10 -3.33 -2.28
C ARG A 112 -30.60 -4.39 -3.25
N TRP A 113 -29.53 -5.07 -2.85
CA TRP A 113 -29.01 -6.22 -3.58
C TRP A 113 -30.01 -7.38 -3.61
N PRO A 114 -30.17 -8.08 -4.75
CA PRO A 114 -30.95 -9.30 -4.80
C PRO A 114 -30.39 -10.36 -3.82
N ALA A 115 -31.26 -11.26 -3.34
CA ALA A 115 -30.85 -12.28 -2.40
C ALA A 115 -29.70 -13.14 -2.96
N GLY A 116 -28.63 -13.30 -2.16
CA GLY A 116 -27.44 -14.07 -2.53
C GLY A 116 -26.36 -13.27 -3.27
N TYR A 117 -26.53 -11.97 -3.49
CA TYR A 117 -25.50 -11.10 -4.05
C TYR A 117 -24.86 -10.23 -2.97
N THR A 118 -23.53 -10.19 -2.99
CA THR A 118 -22.71 -9.28 -2.18
C THR A 118 -21.84 -8.45 -3.12
N TYR A 119 -21.41 -7.29 -2.64
CA TYR A 119 -20.35 -6.52 -3.30
C TYR A 119 -19.16 -6.42 -2.34
N LYS A 120 -17.97 -6.41 -2.91
CA LYS A 120 -16.72 -6.21 -2.19
C LYS A 120 -15.84 -5.28 -3.01
N TYR A 121 -15.26 -4.28 -2.36
CA TYR A 121 -14.22 -3.47 -2.99
C TYR A 121 -12.94 -4.30 -3.09
N THR A 122 -12.26 -4.20 -4.23
CA THR A 122 -11.01 -4.89 -4.52
C THR A 122 -10.04 -3.97 -5.24
N GLY A 123 -8.83 -4.45 -5.55
CA GLY A 123 -7.78 -3.66 -6.19
C GLY A 123 -7.07 -2.74 -5.20
N GLU A 124 -6.89 -1.47 -5.56
CA GLU A 124 -6.08 -0.52 -4.80
C GLU A 124 -6.62 -0.28 -3.38
N LEU A 125 -7.94 -0.27 -3.18
CA LEU A 125 -8.53 -0.05 -1.85
C LEU A 125 -8.25 -1.22 -0.89
N GLU A 126 -8.44 -2.46 -1.36
CA GLU A 126 -8.15 -3.68 -0.58
C GLU A 126 -6.66 -3.78 -0.26
N SER A 127 -5.80 -3.58 -1.27
CA SER A 127 -4.35 -3.57 -1.07
C SER A 127 -3.90 -2.48 -0.08
N ARG A 128 -4.54 -1.31 -0.13
CA ARG A 128 -4.30 -0.23 0.82
C ARG A 128 -4.68 -0.64 2.24
N GLU A 129 -5.89 -1.13 2.47
CA GLU A 129 -6.33 -1.51 3.83
C GLU A 129 -5.44 -2.60 4.45
N GLU A 130 -5.14 -3.66 3.71
CA GLU A 130 -4.27 -4.75 4.17
C GLU A 130 -2.86 -4.22 4.52
N SER A 131 -2.29 -3.40 3.63
CA SER A 131 -0.96 -2.84 3.82
C SER A 131 -0.91 -1.84 4.97
N PHE A 132 -1.93 -1.00 5.14
CA PHE A 132 -2.03 -0.04 6.24
C PHE A 132 -2.20 -0.74 7.59
N ALA A 133 -2.99 -1.80 7.67
CA ALA A 133 -3.12 -2.59 8.89
C ALA A 133 -1.77 -3.19 9.32
N GLY A 134 -0.99 -3.70 8.36
CA GLY A 134 0.38 -4.18 8.60
C GLY A 134 1.31 -3.08 9.10
N VAL A 135 1.30 -1.92 8.46
CA VAL A 135 2.13 -0.76 8.82
C VAL A 135 1.76 -0.18 10.18
N ALA A 136 0.48 -0.08 10.50
CA ALA A 136 0.02 0.38 11.81
C ALA A 136 0.53 -0.55 12.93
N ARG A 137 0.40 -1.86 12.76
CA ARG A 137 0.95 -2.86 13.70
C ARG A 137 2.47 -2.74 13.83
N ALA A 138 3.19 -2.60 12.71
CA ALA A 138 4.64 -2.43 12.71
C ALA A 138 5.06 -1.13 13.42
N SER A 139 4.35 -0.02 13.19
CA SER A 139 4.61 1.26 13.84
C SER A 139 4.40 1.19 15.35
N LEU A 140 3.35 0.49 15.81
CA LEU A 140 3.07 0.27 17.21
C LEU A 140 4.19 -0.56 17.87
N LEU A 141 4.61 -1.65 17.24
CA LEU A 141 5.71 -2.47 17.71
C LEU A 141 7.03 -1.68 17.78
N ALA A 142 7.31 -0.86 16.77
CA ALA A 142 8.51 0.00 16.75
C ALA A 142 8.48 1.03 17.89
N VAL A 143 7.34 1.71 18.10
CA VAL A 143 7.15 2.67 19.21
C VAL A 143 7.34 1.99 20.56
N LEU A 144 6.76 0.81 20.77
CA LEU A 144 6.92 0.05 22.02
C LEU A 144 8.36 -0.42 22.23
N ALA A 145 9.04 -0.86 21.18
CA ALA A 145 10.44 -1.26 21.24
C ALA A 145 11.35 -0.08 21.61
N ILE A 146 11.15 1.07 20.96
CA ILE A 146 11.87 2.32 21.28
C ILE A 146 11.60 2.72 22.73
N LEU A 147 10.34 2.67 23.18
CA LEU A 147 9.98 2.98 24.57
C LEU A 147 10.70 2.06 25.56
N ALA A 148 10.72 0.75 25.31
CA ALA A 148 11.41 -0.21 26.18
C ALA A 148 12.91 0.07 26.28
N ILE A 149 13.56 0.34 25.14
CA ILE A 149 14.99 0.69 25.09
C ILE A 149 15.25 1.99 25.87
N LEU A 150 14.41 3.02 25.69
CA LEU A 150 14.58 4.31 26.37
C LEU A 150 14.36 4.21 27.88
N VAL A 151 13.36 3.46 28.33
CA VAL A 151 13.14 3.22 29.76
C VAL A 151 14.35 2.51 30.37
N LEU A 152 14.91 1.52 29.66
CA LEU A 152 16.11 0.81 30.12
C LEU A 152 17.35 1.72 30.15
N GLN A 153 17.52 2.56 29.13
CA GLN A 153 18.65 3.50 29.02
C GLN A 153 18.60 4.58 30.10
N PHE A 154 17.44 5.24 30.26
CA PHE A 154 17.30 6.38 31.16
C PHE A 154 16.94 6.01 32.59
N ARG A 155 16.61 4.72 32.85
CA ARG A 155 16.15 4.19 34.15
C ARG A 155 15.01 5.04 34.76
N SER A 156 14.16 5.59 33.91
CA SER A 156 13.09 6.52 34.27
C SER A 156 11.97 6.42 33.24
N PHE A 157 10.72 6.54 33.67
CA PHE A 157 9.56 6.58 32.77
C PHE A 157 9.24 8.01 32.28
N THR A 158 9.61 9.03 33.05
CA THR A 158 9.32 10.43 32.73
C THR A 158 10.15 10.94 31.55
N ARG A 159 11.44 10.56 31.48
CA ARG A 159 12.35 11.01 30.41
C ARG A 159 11.94 10.47 29.04
N PRO A 160 11.67 9.15 28.87
CA PRO A 160 11.10 8.62 27.63
C PRO A 160 9.79 9.30 27.25
N PHE A 161 8.88 9.55 28.20
CA PHE A 161 7.62 10.23 27.91
C PHE A 161 7.85 11.64 27.30
N ILE A 162 8.78 12.42 27.85
CA ILE A 162 9.17 13.72 27.29
C ILE A 162 9.70 13.56 25.85
N ILE A 163 10.55 12.57 25.59
CA ILE A 163 11.08 12.27 24.25
C ILE A 163 9.93 11.93 23.27
N PHE A 164 8.93 11.17 23.71
CA PHE A 164 7.79 10.79 22.88
C PHE A 164 6.87 11.94 22.50
N THR A 165 6.91 13.07 23.23
CA THR A 165 6.12 14.26 22.86
C THR A 165 6.55 14.86 21.52
N ALA A 166 7.71 14.49 21.00
CA ALA A 166 8.16 14.89 19.67
C ALA A 166 7.42 14.17 18.53
N LEU A 167 6.83 12.98 18.77
CA LEU A 167 6.10 12.23 17.74
C LEU A 167 4.85 12.96 17.23
N PRO A 168 3.94 13.46 18.10
CA PRO A 168 2.81 14.26 17.65
C PRO A 168 3.23 15.50 16.84
N LEU A 169 4.32 16.16 17.24
CA LEU A 169 4.86 17.32 16.55
C LEU A 169 5.35 16.96 15.14
N ALA A 170 6.01 15.80 15.01
CA ALA A 170 6.43 15.25 13.72
C ALA A 170 5.26 14.85 12.84
N PHE A 171 4.20 14.29 13.41
CA PHE A 171 2.99 13.94 12.67
C PHE A 171 2.31 15.18 12.09
N ILE A 172 2.18 16.25 12.87
CA ILE A 172 1.66 17.53 12.39
C ILE A 172 2.49 18.05 11.22
N GLY A 173 3.83 18.02 11.34
CA GLY A 173 4.74 18.41 10.28
C GLY A 173 4.61 17.58 9.00
N ALA A 174 4.48 16.26 9.16
CA ALA A 174 4.32 15.32 8.07
C ALA A 174 3.02 15.55 7.30
N CYS A 175 1.90 15.71 8.02
CA CYS A 175 0.61 16.05 7.43
C CYS A 175 0.66 17.40 6.71
N LEU A 176 1.31 18.40 7.30
CA LEU A 176 1.47 19.73 6.70
C LEU A 176 2.30 19.65 5.41
N GLY A 177 3.38 18.88 5.40
CA GLY A 177 4.21 18.65 4.21
C GLY A 177 3.45 17.98 3.06
N LEU A 178 2.63 16.97 3.36
CA LEU A 178 1.76 16.33 2.37
C LEU A 178 0.68 17.28 1.86
N TYR A 179 0.05 18.04 2.76
CA TYR A 179 -0.99 19.01 2.41
C TYR A 179 -0.47 20.11 1.48
N LEU A 180 0.68 20.72 1.79
CA LEU A 180 1.28 21.77 0.96
C LEU A 180 1.67 21.28 -0.44
N THR A 181 1.93 19.98 -0.58
CA THR A 181 2.43 19.39 -1.83
C THR A 181 1.32 18.68 -2.62
N GLY A 182 0.09 18.66 -2.09
CA GLY A 182 -1.05 17.97 -2.70
C GLY A 182 -0.94 16.46 -2.72
N ASN A 183 -0.04 15.87 -1.92
CA ASN A 183 0.12 14.42 -1.85
C ASN A 183 -0.88 13.81 -0.85
N SER A 184 -1.43 12.66 -1.18
CA SER A 184 -2.30 11.90 -0.27
C SER A 184 -1.49 11.14 0.78
N PHE A 185 -2.13 10.79 1.90
CA PHE A 185 -1.56 9.87 2.87
C PHE A 185 -1.62 8.43 2.32
N SER A 186 -0.63 8.07 1.50
CA SER A 186 -0.48 6.76 0.88
C SER A 186 0.28 5.77 1.79
N PHE A 187 0.33 4.51 1.38
CA PHE A 187 1.17 3.50 2.03
C PHE A 187 2.64 3.93 2.13
N THR A 188 3.18 4.56 1.08
CA THR A 188 4.57 5.04 1.06
C THR A 188 4.79 6.24 1.99
N ALA A 189 3.79 7.11 2.14
CA ALA A 189 3.79 8.15 3.16
C ALA A 189 3.86 7.55 4.58
N ALA A 190 3.11 6.49 4.85
CA ALA A 190 3.14 5.81 6.15
C ALA A 190 4.51 5.16 6.47
N ILE A 191 5.18 4.57 5.47
CA ILE A 191 6.58 4.11 5.62
C ILE A 191 7.52 5.29 5.92
N GLY A 192 7.32 6.42 5.24
CA GLY A 192 8.04 7.67 5.51
C GLY A 192 7.85 8.13 6.96
N PHE A 193 6.64 8.04 7.48
CA PHE A 193 6.33 8.39 8.86
C PHE A 193 7.00 7.47 9.87
N ILE A 194 7.03 6.15 9.64
CA ILE A 194 7.76 5.21 10.50
C ILE A 194 9.26 5.56 10.54
N SER A 195 9.85 5.85 9.38
CA SER A 195 11.25 6.29 9.30
C SER A 195 11.48 7.60 10.07
N LEU A 196 10.55 8.54 9.96
CA LEU A 196 10.59 9.82 10.65
C LEU A 196 10.57 9.67 12.18
N ILE A 197 9.82 8.71 12.74
CA ILE A 197 9.78 8.46 14.19
C ILE A 197 11.20 8.28 14.74
N GLY A 198 12.02 7.44 14.10
CA GLY A 198 13.40 7.19 14.55
C GLY A 198 14.27 8.45 14.54
N ILE A 199 14.16 9.26 13.48
CA ILE A 199 14.98 10.47 13.33
C ILE A 199 14.60 11.53 14.38
N VAL A 200 13.30 11.74 14.58
CA VAL A 200 12.80 12.75 15.53
C VAL A 200 13.05 12.34 16.97
N VAL A 201 12.90 11.05 17.28
CA VAL A 201 13.25 10.49 18.59
C VAL A 201 14.74 10.69 18.87
N ASN A 202 15.63 10.45 17.91
CA ASN A 202 17.07 10.69 18.10
C ASN A 202 17.39 12.15 18.46
N ASN A 203 16.80 13.11 17.75
CA ASN A 203 16.99 14.54 18.07
C ASN A 203 16.54 14.87 19.51
N SER A 204 15.45 14.27 19.96
CA SER A 204 14.91 14.45 21.32
C SER A 204 15.76 13.76 22.39
N ILE A 205 16.28 12.56 22.09
CA ILE A 205 17.20 11.82 22.98
C ILE A 205 18.44 12.67 23.26
N LEU A 206 19.09 13.21 22.23
CA LEU A 206 20.32 13.98 22.39
C LEU A 206 20.15 15.21 23.32
N LEU A 207 18.99 15.87 23.23
CA LEU A 207 18.70 17.04 24.04
C LEU A 207 18.41 16.67 25.50
N VAL A 208 17.58 15.64 25.72
CA VAL A 208 17.22 15.16 27.07
C VAL A 208 18.40 14.51 27.77
N ASP A 209 19.20 13.73 27.06
CA ASP A 209 20.39 13.06 27.60
C ASP A 209 21.43 14.07 28.07
N TYR A 210 21.76 15.05 27.22
CA TYR A 210 22.74 16.06 27.57
C TYR A 210 22.25 17.01 28.68
N THR A 211 20.95 17.34 28.69
CA THR A 211 20.36 18.07 29.82
C THR A 211 20.47 17.26 31.12
N THR A 212 20.19 15.94 31.05
CA THR A 212 20.27 15.03 32.19
C THR A 212 21.70 14.97 32.74
N LEU A 213 22.69 14.84 31.86
CA LEU A 213 24.11 14.84 32.19
C LEU A 213 24.50 16.10 32.98
N LEU A 214 24.18 17.29 32.45
CA LEU A 214 24.50 18.57 33.09
C LEU A 214 23.81 18.74 34.45
N THR A 215 22.55 18.29 34.60
CA THR A 215 21.91 18.24 35.92
C THR A 215 22.55 17.24 36.88
N GLY A 216 23.09 16.12 36.37
CA GLY A 216 23.83 15.13 37.16
C GLY A 216 25.19 15.64 37.65
N GLU A 217 25.81 16.55 36.90
CA GLU A 217 27.04 17.27 37.27
C GLU A 217 26.79 18.41 38.29
N GLY A 218 25.54 18.60 38.72
CA GLY A 218 25.16 19.58 39.73
C GLY A 218 24.78 20.96 39.19
N LYS A 219 24.71 21.17 37.86
CA LYS A 219 24.26 22.45 37.29
C LYS A 219 22.79 22.72 37.61
N GLY A 220 22.45 24.00 37.72
CA GLY A 220 21.06 24.42 37.89
C GLY A 220 20.21 23.95 36.70
N LEU A 221 19.00 23.45 36.96
CA LEU A 221 18.12 22.89 35.93
C LEU A 221 17.91 23.81 34.72
N LYS A 222 17.76 25.12 34.97
CA LYS A 222 17.60 26.11 33.88
C LYS A 222 18.89 26.29 33.07
N GLU A 223 20.04 26.35 33.75
CA GLU A 223 21.35 26.51 33.12
C GLU A 223 21.68 25.28 32.27
N ALA A 224 21.43 24.07 32.80
CA ALA A 224 21.60 22.81 32.09
C ALA A 224 20.76 22.76 30.80
N ILE A 225 19.50 23.23 30.84
CA ILE A 225 18.63 23.27 29.65
C ILE A 225 19.15 24.27 28.62
N MET A 226 19.58 25.46 29.04
CA MET A 226 20.09 26.48 28.14
C MET A 226 21.36 26.02 27.43
N GLU A 227 22.32 25.50 28.20
CA GLU A 227 23.58 25.00 27.67
C GLU A 227 23.37 23.77 26.77
N ALA A 228 22.42 22.90 27.13
CA ALA A 228 22.08 21.77 26.29
C ALA A 228 21.46 22.19 24.96
N GLY A 229 20.55 23.18 24.99
CA GLY A 229 19.97 23.76 23.79
C GLY A 229 21.04 24.36 22.88
N GLU A 230 21.93 25.20 23.42
CA GLU A 230 22.97 25.88 22.63
C GLU A 230 23.96 24.88 21.99
N THR A 231 24.40 23.88 22.77
CA THR A 231 25.37 22.88 22.33
C THR A 231 24.78 21.93 21.28
N ARG A 232 23.52 21.54 21.45
CA ARG A 232 22.85 20.56 20.56
C ARG A 232 22.14 21.17 19.38
N PHE A 233 21.90 22.49 19.38
CA PHE A 233 21.26 23.18 18.27
C PHE A 233 22.02 22.96 16.95
N ARG A 234 23.33 23.23 16.90
CA ARG A 234 24.11 23.13 15.65
C ARG A 234 24.11 21.70 15.08
N PRO A 235 24.39 20.63 15.87
CA PRO A 235 24.30 19.26 15.36
C PRO A 235 22.89 18.88 14.86
N ILE A 236 21.83 19.22 15.59
CA ILE A 236 20.44 18.86 15.23
C ILE A 236 19.99 19.55 13.94
N VAL A 237 20.38 20.82 13.75
CA VAL A 237 20.09 21.55 12.51
C VAL A 237 20.87 20.96 11.34
N LEU A 238 22.13 20.59 11.55
CA LEU A 238 22.96 20.01 10.49
C LEU A 238 22.38 18.67 10.00
N THR A 239 22.00 17.77 10.91
CA THR A 239 21.39 16.48 10.53
C THR A 239 20.09 16.70 9.78
N THR A 240 19.27 17.65 10.24
CA THR A 240 18.03 18.03 9.57
C THR A 240 18.28 18.50 8.13
N LEU A 241 19.22 19.41 7.94
CA LEU A 241 19.58 19.92 6.61
C LEU A 241 20.16 18.82 5.71
N THR A 242 21.00 17.93 6.23
CA THR A 242 21.55 16.81 5.46
C THR A 242 20.45 15.85 5.00
N THR A 243 19.51 15.48 5.87
CA THR A 243 18.38 14.61 5.50
C THR A 243 17.48 15.28 4.48
N VAL A 244 17.14 16.56 4.68
CA VAL A 244 16.33 17.32 3.72
C VAL A 244 17.05 17.41 2.38
N GLY A 245 18.33 17.79 2.35
CA GLY A 245 19.11 17.88 1.12
C GLY A 245 19.25 16.55 0.38
N GLY A 246 19.39 15.43 1.10
CA GLY A 246 19.46 14.09 0.51
C GLY A 246 18.13 13.60 -0.07
N LEU A 247 17.00 13.95 0.57
CA LEU A 247 15.67 13.53 0.13
C LEU A 247 15.03 14.49 -0.88
N LEU A 248 15.49 15.74 -0.98
CA LEU A 248 14.94 16.74 -1.90
C LEU A 248 14.95 16.28 -3.38
N PRO A 249 16.05 15.75 -3.97
CA PRO A 249 16.03 15.32 -5.36
C PRO A 249 15.12 14.10 -5.56
N LEU A 250 15.08 13.19 -4.60
CA LEU A 250 14.22 12.00 -4.63
C LEU A 250 12.74 12.37 -4.54
N THR A 251 12.38 13.34 -3.72
CA THR A 251 10.99 13.79 -3.56
C THR A 251 10.46 14.54 -4.76
N LEU A 252 11.28 15.39 -5.37
CA LEU A 252 10.88 16.19 -6.53
C LEU A 252 10.75 15.36 -7.81
N ARG A 253 11.56 14.31 -7.97
CA ARG A 253 11.62 13.48 -9.21
C ARG A 253 11.15 12.04 -9.04
N GLY A 254 10.80 11.62 -7.84
CA GLY A 254 10.55 10.22 -7.51
C GLY A 254 9.11 9.72 -7.77
N GLY A 255 8.31 10.47 -8.52
CA GLY A 255 6.97 10.05 -8.95
C GLY A 255 6.01 9.76 -7.79
N THR A 256 4.96 8.98 -8.07
CA THR A 256 3.87 8.69 -7.13
C THR A 256 4.30 7.84 -5.92
N LEU A 257 5.39 7.09 -6.04
CA LEU A 257 5.85 6.18 -4.99
C LEU A 257 6.75 6.89 -3.97
N TRP A 258 7.75 7.65 -4.42
CA TRP A 258 8.75 8.26 -3.54
C TRP A 258 8.40 9.69 -3.09
N ALA A 259 7.61 10.44 -3.86
CA ALA A 259 7.26 11.81 -3.51
C ALA A 259 6.48 11.89 -2.17
N PRO A 260 5.41 11.10 -1.93
CA PRO A 260 4.68 11.14 -0.66
C PRO A 260 5.57 10.73 0.52
N MET A 261 6.42 9.71 0.34
CA MET A 261 7.34 9.23 1.37
C MET A 261 8.29 10.33 1.84
N GLY A 262 8.99 10.97 0.91
CA GLY A 262 9.98 11.96 1.32
C GLY A 262 9.37 13.31 1.72
N TRP A 263 8.21 13.72 1.18
CA TRP A 263 7.51 14.92 1.69
C TRP A 263 7.02 14.74 3.13
N THR A 264 6.61 13.53 3.49
CA THR A 264 6.28 13.15 4.88
C THR A 264 7.51 13.35 5.78
N ILE A 265 8.68 12.85 5.36
CA ILE A 265 9.91 12.99 6.14
C ILE A 265 10.37 14.45 6.22
N ILE A 266 10.46 15.16 5.08
CA ILE A 266 10.95 16.55 5.03
C ILE A 266 10.05 17.48 5.83
N GLY A 267 8.73 17.46 5.59
CA GLY A 267 7.78 18.30 6.31
C GLY A 267 7.76 17.98 7.80
N GLY A 268 7.76 16.68 8.12
CA GLY A 268 7.87 16.17 9.47
C GLY A 268 9.11 16.67 10.19
N LEU A 269 10.28 16.58 9.58
CA LEU A 269 11.55 16.99 10.17
C LEU A 269 11.66 18.49 10.37
N LEU A 270 11.29 19.30 9.37
CA LEU A 270 11.42 20.75 9.45
C LEU A 270 10.57 21.32 10.59
N VAL A 271 9.31 20.88 10.66
CA VAL A 271 8.38 21.32 11.69
C VAL A 271 8.75 20.72 13.05
N SER A 272 8.99 19.41 13.13
CA SER A 272 9.35 18.79 14.42
C SER A 272 10.67 19.30 14.97
N THR A 273 11.72 19.49 14.18
CA THR A 273 13.00 19.99 14.70
C THR A 273 12.81 21.37 15.34
N PHE A 274 12.08 22.27 14.70
CA PHE A 274 11.78 23.59 15.27
C PHE A 274 10.95 23.50 16.55
N LEU A 275 9.85 22.74 16.54
CA LEU A 275 8.96 22.65 17.71
C LEU A 275 9.61 21.86 18.86
N THR A 276 10.38 20.82 18.57
CA THR A 276 11.04 19.96 19.58
C THR A 276 12.09 20.74 20.35
N LEU A 277 12.86 21.61 19.69
CA LEU A 277 13.85 22.49 20.35
C LEU A 277 13.22 23.45 21.37
N ILE A 278 11.91 23.70 21.31
CA ILE A 278 11.19 24.55 22.26
C ILE A 278 10.40 23.71 23.25
N VAL A 279 9.62 22.75 22.75
CA VAL A 279 8.67 21.96 23.54
C VAL A 279 9.39 20.98 24.47
N VAL A 280 10.43 20.28 24.00
CA VAL A 280 11.14 19.29 24.82
C VAL A 280 11.83 19.93 26.03
N PRO A 281 12.58 21.04 25.90
CA PRO A 281 13.10 21.78 27.05
C PRO A 281 12.04 22.25 28.03
N ALA A 282 10.93 22.82 27.52
CA ALA A 282 9.85 23.33 28.35
C ALA A 282 9.18 22.21 29.16
N LEU A 283 8.92 21.06 28.53
CA LEU A 283 8.36 19.89 29.20
C LEU A 283 9.37 19.29 30.18
N TYR A 284 10.65 19.22 29.83
CA TYR A 284 11.68 18.73 30.74
C TYR A 284 11.72 19.58 32.02
N LEU A 285 11.73 20.92 31.89
CA LEU A 285 11.67 21.85 33.02
C LEU A 285 10.41 21.64 33.87
N LEU A 286 9.25 21.45 33.23
CA LEU A 286 7.97 21.27 33.90
C LEU A 286 7.96 19.98 34.73
N PHE A 287 8.25 18.84 34.10
CA PHE A 287 8.19 17.53 34.75
C PHE A 287 9.26 17.34 35.83
N THR A 288 10.46 17.89 35.66
CA THR A 288 11.49 17.82 36.70
C THR A 288 11.21 18.75 37.89
N ARG A 289 10.57 19.91 37.67
CA ARG A 289 10.08 20.75 38.77
C ARG A 289 8.98 20.06 39.58
N PHE A 290 8.01 19.45 38.90
CA PHE A 290 6.95 18.68 39.56
C PHE A 290 7.51 17.50 40.36
N GLY A 291 8.50 16.77 39.83
CA GLY A 291 9.16 15.68 40.56
C GLY A 291 9.81 16.13 41.87
N ARG A 292 10.57 17.24 41.85
CA ARG A 292 11.19 17.81 43.07
C ARG A 292 10.19 18.31 44.08
N GLN A 293 9.07 18.88 43.64
CA GLN A 293 8.04 19.40 44.53
C GLN A 293 7.28 18.27 45.24
N VAL A 294 7.03 17.15 44.55
CA VAL A 294 6.43 15.95 45.17
C VAL A 294 7.38 15.33 46.21
N GLU A 295 8.68 15.18 45.90
CA GLU A 295 9.68 14.70 46.87
C GLU A 295 9.77 15.60 48.12
N SER A 296 9.69 16.93 47.95
CA SER A 296 9.72 17.85 49.09
C SER A 296 8.49 17.77 50.01
N ILE A 297 7.36 17.27 49.50
CA ILE A 297 6.10 17.11 50.27
C ILE A 297 6.04 15.73 50.94
N THR A 298 6.66 14.69 50.37
CA THR A 298 6.71 13.35 50.97
C THR A 298 7.83 13.16 52.00
N THR A 299 8.82 14.06 52.03
CA THR A 299 10.01 13.95 52.92
C THR A 299 10.05 15.03 54.01
N GLY A 300 9.01 15.86 54.12
CA GLY A 300 8.81 16.85 55.19
C GLY A 300 7.66 16.44 56.09
#